data_AF-A0A7S2FT40-F1
#
_entry.id   AF-A0A7S2FT40-F1
#
_cell.length_a   1.000
_cell.length_b   1.000
_cell.length_c   1.000
_cell.angle_alpha   90.00
_cell.angle_beta   90.00
_cell.angle_gamma   90.00
#
_symmetry.space_group_name_H-M   'P 1'
#
loop_
_entity.id
_entity.type
_entity.pdbx_description
1 polymer ?
#
loop_
_entity_poly.entity_id
_entity_poly.type
_entity_poly.pdbx_seq_one_letter_code
_entity_poly.pdbx_strand_id
1 'polypeptide(L)'
;GLGADADEDVTAASTRLSVRCPIGLGPIGIPVRGRGCTHLQCFDLVTFLQMNKNYGVARWRCGVCSKTLNVAELEVDTFIFSIMKQLQADSAAEGREAQVDSDGEDTVPEEIEIHPNGQWHVPPRRQKRQRQRQRQRQR
;
A
#
# COMPACT_ATOMS: atom_id res chain seq x y z
N GLY A 1 24.30 -28.21 -34.99
CA GLY A 1 24.10 -26.84 -34.50
C GLY A 1 22.62 -26.60 -34.32
N LEU A 2 22.25 -25.60 -33.51
CA LEU A 2 20.90 -25.30 -32.97
C LEU A 2 20.67 -25.99 -31.61
N GLY A 3 20.43 -25.30 -30.50
CA GLY A 3 20.33 -23.86 -30.25
C GLY A 3 20.75 -23.59 -28.80
N ALA A 4 21.27 -22.39 -28.57
CA ALA A 4 21.57 -21.91 -27.24
C ALA A 4 20.25 -21.78 -26.47
N ASP A 5 20.10 -22.56 -25.40
CA ASP A 5 19.16 -22.23 -24.33
C ASP A 5 19.61 -20.89 -23.75
N ALA A 6 18.97 -19.82 -24.22
CA ALA A 6 19.10 -18.52 -23.60
C ALA A 6 18.50 -18.65 -22.20
N ASP A 7 19.36 -18.66 -21.19
CA ASP A 7 19.02 -18.37 -19.80
C ASP A 7 18.27 -17.03 -19.80
N GLU A 8 16.94 -17.10 -19.83
CA GLU A 8 16.07 -15.95 -19.69
C GLU A 8 16.20 -15.51 -18.23
N ASP A 9 17.09 -14.53 -17.99
CA ASP A 9 17.29 -13.88 -16.71
C ASP A 9 15.95 -13.26 -16.26
N VAL A 10 15.17 -14.01 -15.50
CA VAL A 10 13.91 -13.54 -14.90
C VAL A 10 14.28 -12.53 -13.82
N THR A 11 14.48 -11.28 -14.22
CA THR A 11 14.59 -10.17 -13.28
C THR A 11 13.24 -10.02 -12.57
N ALA A 12 13.18 -10.36 -11.29
CA ALA A 12 11.97 -10.16 -10.49
C ALA A 12 11.62 -8.66 -10.46
N ALA A 13 10.41 -8.32 -10.90
CA ALA A 13 9.94 -6.95 -10.92
C ALA A 13 9.68 -6.43 -9.49
N SER A 14 9.92 -5.15 -9.26
CA SER A 14 9.52 -4.46 -8.02
C SER A 14 8.00 -4.52 -7.83
N THR A 15 7.56 -4.53 -6.57
CA THR A 15 6.15 -4.56 -6.18
C THR A 15 5.73 -3.22 -5.61
N ARG A 16 4.72 -2.61 -6.22
CA ARG A 16 4.15 -1.34 -5.76
C ARG A 16 2.95 -1.59 -4.85
N LEU A 17 2.96 -1.01 -3.65
CA LEU A 17 1.93 -1.20 -2.62
C LEU A 17 1.37 0.15 -2.19
N SER A 18 0.08 0.19 -1.87
CA SER A 18 -0.52 1.35 -1.22
C SER A 18 -0.30 1.29 0.30
N VAL A 19 -0.04 2.43 0.92
CA VAL A 19 -0.06 2.58 2.39
C VAL A 19 -1.47 2.91 2.91
N ARG A 20 -2.46 3.05 2.01
CA ARG A 20 -3.88 3.16 2.36
C ARG A 20 -4.51 1.77 2.41
N CYS A 21 -5.42 1.62 3.35
CA CYS A 21 -6.15 0.38 3.57
C CYS A 21 -7.09 0.14 2.39
N PRO A 22 -6.99 -0.99 1.65
CA PRO A 22 -7.87 -1.28 0.53
C PRO A 22 -9.34 -1.50 0.96
N ILE A 23 -9.56 -1.71 2.26
CA ILE A 23 -10.87 -1.97 2.85
C ILE A 23 -11.55 -0.65 3.27
N GLY A 24 -10.83 0.19 4.02
CA GLY A 24 -11.37 1.42 4.60
C GLY A 24 -10.96 2.72 3.90
N LEU A 25 -10.07 2.64 2.90
CA LEU A 25 -9.51 3.75 2.11
C LEU A 25 -8.72 4.82 2.92
N GLY A 26 -8.73 4.74 4.25
CA GLY A 26 -7.87 5.51 5.15
C GLY A 26 -6.44 4.95 5.27
N PRO A 27 -5.54 5.63 6.00
CA PRO A 27 -4.18 5.15 6.26
C PRO A 27 -4.17 3.80 6.98
N ILE A 28 -3.22 2.93 6.65
CA ILE A 28 -2.97 1.71 7.42
C ILE A 28 -2.25 2.09 8.71
N GLY A 29 -2.86 1.80 9.87
CA GLY A 29 -2.24 1.99 11.17
C GLY A 29 -1.48 0.75 11.61
N ILE A 30 -2.15 -0.41 11.57
CA ILE A 30 -1.57 -1.72 11.89
C ILE A 30 -1.67 -2.59 10.64
N PRO A 31 -0.58 -2.74 9.86
CA PRO A 31 -0.60 -3.53 8.64
C PRO A 31 -0.72 -5.01 8.97
N VAL A 32 -1.81 -5.62 8.52
CA VAL A 32 -2.04 -7.06 8.66
C VAL A 32 -2.35 -7.70 7.32
N ARG A 33 -2.05 -9.00 7.24
CA ARG A 33 -2.50 -9.91 6.19
C ARG A 33 -2.74 -11.29 6.78
N GLY A 34 -3.47 -12.14 6.07
CA GLY A 34 -3.65 -13.52 6.50
C GLY A 34 -2.38 -14.35 6.26
N ARG A 35 -2.11 -15.32 7.15
CA ARG A 35 -1.01 -16.30 7.01
C ARG A 35 -0.99 -16.99 5.65
N GLY A 36 -2.16 -17.26 5.08
CA GLY A 36 -2.31 -17.90 3.76
C GLY A 36 -2.30 -16.94 2.55
N CYS A 37 -2.14 -15.63 2.76
CA CYS A 37 -2.12 -14.65 1.67
C CYS A 37 -0.80 -14.71 0.88
N THR A 38 -0.89 -14.66 -0.46
CA THR A 38 0.28 -14.65 -1.35
C THR A 38 0.60 -13.26 -1.92
N HIS A 39 -0.05 -12.22 -1.40
CA HIS A 39 0.20 -10.82 -1.76
C HIS A 39 0.96 -10.10 -0.64
N LEU A 40 1.67 -9.03 -1.00
CA LEU A 40 2.35 -8.15 -0.04
C LEU A 40 1.46 -6.98 0.45
N GLN A 41 0.40 -6.63 -0.28
CA GLN A 41 -0.51 -5.55 0.12
C GLN A 41 -1.17 -5.87 1.47
N CYS A 42 -0.95 -5.01 2.46
CA CYS A 42 -1.59 -5.11 3.76
C CYS A 42 -2.93 -4.36 3.79
N PHE A 43 -3.74 -4.67 4.79
CA PHE A 43 -4.90 -3.88 5.18
C PHE A 43 -4.81 -3.55 6.68
N ASP A 44 -5.61 -2.58 7.12
CA ASP A 44 -5.60 -2.13 8.50
C ASP A 44 -6.38 -3.08 9.43
N LEU A 45 -5.76 -3.48 10.54
CA LEU A 45 -6.37 -4.41 11.50
C LEU A 45 -7.66 -3.88 12.10
N VAL A 46 -7.66 -2.62 12.55
CA VAL A 46 -8.82 -2.02 13.23
C VAL A 46 -10.00 -1.96 12.27
N THR A 47 -9.75 -1.49 11.04
CA THR A 47 -10.73 -1.45 9.96
C THR A 47 -11.30 -2.84 9.66
N PHE A 48 -10.43 -3.85 9.53
CA PHE A 48 -10.86 -5.23 9.24
C PHE A 48 -11.76 -5.81 10.34
N LEU A 49 -11.39 -5.62 11.61
CA LEU A 49 -12.18 -6.09 12.74
C LEU A 49 -13.53 -5.36 12.85
N GLN A 50 -13.54 -4.05 12.64
CA GLN A 50 -14.78 -3.26 12.64
C GLN A 50 -15.76 -3.74 11.56
N MET A 51 -15.28 -3.99 10.33
CA MET A 51 -16.14 -4.46 9.25
C MET A 51 -16.68 -5.88 9.47
N ASN A 52 -15.94 -6.74 10.17
CA ASN A 52 -16.38 -8.10 10.46
C ASN A 52 -17.10 -8.26 11.82
N LYS A 53 -17.23 -7.19 12.61
CA LYS A 53 -17.98 -7.22 13.88
C LYS A 53 -19.49 -7.40 13.67
N ASN A 54 -20.02 -6.94 12.53
CA ASN A 54 -21.46 -7.02 12.24
C ASN A 54 -21.81 -8.42 11.71
N TYR A 55 -22.37 -9.26 12.58
CA TYR A 55 -22.73 -10.67 12.29
C TYR A 55 -23.49 -10.91 10.98
N GLY A 56 -24.28 -9.94 10.49
CA GLY A 56 -25.04 -10.06 9.22
C GLY A 56 -24.26 -9.70 7.95
N VAL A 57 -23.09 -9.06 8.07
CA VAL A 57 -22.26 -8.57 6.93
C VAL A 57 -20.83 -9.13 6.99
N ALA A 58 -20.46 -9.78 8.10
CA ALA A 58 -19.14 -10.35 8.32
C ALA A 58 -18.83 -11.45 7.30
N ARG A 59 -17.99 -11.11 6.32
CA ARG A 59 -17.58 -12.05 5.27
C ARG A 59 -16.32 -12.81 5.64
N TRP A 60 -15.56 -12.35 6.65
CA TRP A 60 -14.29 -12.95 7.08
C TRP A 60 -13.41 -13.32 5.89
N ARG A 61 -13.26 -12.37 4.96
CA ARG A 61 -12.51 -12.52 3.71
C ARG A 61 -11.47 -11.43 3.58
N CYS A 62 -10.30 -11.78 3.09
CA CYS A 62 -9.23 -10.85 2.77
C CYS A 62 -9.72 -9.80 1.77
N GLY A 63 -9.56 -8.52 2.10
CA GLY A 63 -9.93 -7.41 1.21
C GLY A 63 -9.06 -7.25 -0.04
N VAL A 64 -8.02 -8.09 -0.21
CA VAL A 64 -7.11 -8.06 -1.36
C VAL A 64 -7.32 -9.29 -2.24
N CYS A 65 -7.19 -10.50 -1.69
CA CYS A 65 -7.27 -11.76 -2.46
C CYS A 65 -8.54 -12.57 -2.25
N SER A 66 -9.51 -12.08 -1.46
CA SER A 66 -10.81 -12.73 -1.19
C SER A 66 -10.75 -14.13 -0.52
N LYS A 67 -9.57 -14.61 -0.13
CA LYS A 67 -9.41 -15.82 0.70
C LYS A 67 -10.14 -15.65 2.02
N THR A 68 -10.73 -16.72 2.54
CA THR A 68 -11.30 -16.75 3.89
C THR A 68 -10.19 -16.53 4.92
N LEU A 69 -10.47 -15.74 5.96
CA LEU A 69 -9.56 -15.41 7.04
C LEU A 69 -10.20 -15.70 8.39
N ASN A 70 -9.52 -16.48 9.23
CA ASN A 70 -9.81 -16.49 10.65
C ASN A 70 -9.04 -15.35 11.35
N VAL A 71 -9.60 -14.76 12.42
CA VAL A 71 -8.89 -13.79 13.26
C VAL A 71 -7.54 -14.35 13.75
N ALA A 72 -7.50 -15.63 14.12
CA ALA A 72 -6.29 -16.31 14.58
C ALA A 72 -5.21 -16.47 13.49
N GLU A 73 -5.57 -16.27 12.21
CA GLU A 73 -4.67 -16.36 11.06
C GLU A 73 -4.18 -14.98 10.58
N LEU A 74 -4.64 -13.88 11.20
CA LEU A 74 -4.12 -12.55 10.93
C LEU A 74 -2.71 -12.41 11.51
N GLU A 75 -1.78 -11.94 10.69
CA GLU A 75 -0.41 -11.66 11.09
C GLU A 75 -0.09 -10.18 10.81
N VAL A 76 0.58 -9.55 11.77
CA VAL A 76 1.14 -8.21 11.57
C VAL A 76 2.35 -8.33 10.66
N ASP A 77 2.35 -7.60 9.56
CA ASP A 77 3.50 -7.54 8.67
C ASP A 77 4.51 -6.54 9.22
N THR A 78 5.50 -7.04 9.95
CA THR A 78 6.49 -6.19 10.64
C THR A 78 7.38 -5.41 9.68
N PHE A 79 7.63 -5.94 8.48
CA PHE A 79 8.41 -5.25 7.47
C PHE A 79 7.65 -4.02 6.96
N ILE A 80 6.40 -4.19 6.52
CA ILE A 80 5.56 -3.06 6.11
C ILE A 80 5.33 -2.08 7.26
N PHE A 81 5.18 -2.56 8.49
CA PHE A 81 5.02 -1.70 9.66
C PHE A 81 6.24 -0.79 9.89
N SER A 82 7.46 -1.34 9.75
CA SER A 82 8.69 -0.55 9.88
C SER A 82 8.79 0.54 8.82
N ILE A 83 8.41 0.25 7.57
CA ILE A 83 8.38 1.23 6.48
C ILE A 83 7.40 2.37 6.81
N MET A 84 6.18 2.03 7.25
CA MET A 84 5.17 3.03 7.61
C MET A 84 5.64 3.92 8.76
N LYS A 85 6.38 3.37 9.73
CA LYS A 85 6.95 4.15 10.83
C LYS A 85 8.06 5.09 10.35
N GLN A 86 8.90 4.63 9.44
CA GLN A 86 9.92 5.49 8.82
C GLN A 86 9.26 6.66 8.07
N LEU A 87 8.27 6.38 7.23
CA LEU A 87 7.54 7.43 6.49
C LEU A 87 6.88 8.48 7.41
N GLN A 88 6.32 8.05 8.54
CA GLN A 88 5.77 8.94 9.55
C GLN A 88 6.85 9.82 10.20
N ALA A 89 8.00 9.22 10.54
CA ALA A 89 9.12 9.93 11.14
C ALA A 89 9.73 10.95 10.17
N ASP A 90 9.93 10.58 8.91
CA ASP A 90 10.46 11.47 7.87
C ASP A 90 9.53 12.67 7.65
N SER A 91 8.21 12.42 7.58
CA SER A 91 7.20 13.48 7.45
C SER A 91 7.23 14.45 8.65
N ALA A 92 7.35 13.90 9.87
CA ALA A 92 7.43 14.72 11.09
C ALA A 92 8.73 15.54 11.16
N ALA A 93 9.86 14.96 10.76
CA ALA A 93 11.16 15.64 10.72
C ALA A 93 11.17 16.81 9.71
N GLU A 94 10.41 16.69 8.62
CA GLU A 94 10.21 17.75 7.63
C GLU A 94 9.18 18.82 8.08
N GLY A 95 8.65 18.73 9.31
CA GLY A 95 7.65 19.67 9.83
C GLY A 95 6.28 19.52 9.18
N ARG A 96 6.02 18.40 8.50
CA ARG A 96 4.71 18.09 7.92
C ARG A 96 3.85 17.44 9.00
N GLU A 97 3.16 18.25 9.80
CA GLU A 97 2.14 17.73 10.72
C GLU A 97 1.01 17.06 9.91
N ALA A 98 0.48 15.95 10.43
CA ALA A 98 -0.61 15.20 9.81
C ALA A 98 -1.92 16.02 9.84
N GLN A 99 -2.07 16.98 8.92
CA GLN A 99 -3.29 17.77 8.76
C GLN A 99 -4.16 17.23 7.62
N VAL A 100 -5.47 17.18 7.90
CA VAL A 100 -6.51 16.56 7.08
C VAL A 100 -7.11 17.61 6.13
N ASP A 101 -7.24 17.21 4.87
CA ASP A 101 -7.58 17.97 3.64
C ASP A 101 -8.59 19.13 3.77
N SER A 102 -8.50 20.14 2.89
CA SER A 102 -9.58 20.24 1.89
C SER A 102 -9.14 20.55 0.44
N ASP A 103 -7.90 20.95 0.15
CA ASP A 103 -7.41 21.17 -1.23
C ASP A 103 -5.87 21.13 -1.38
N GLY A 104 -5.12 20.71 -0.35
CA GLY A 104 -3.68 20.99 -0.19
C GLY A 104 -2.79 19.75 -0.22
N GLU A 105 -1.92 19.72 -1.22
CA GLU A 105 -0.88 18.72 -1.47
C GLU A 105 0.24 18.80 -0.41
N ASP A 106 0.22 17.92 0.58
CA ASP A 106 1.41 17.20 1.13
C ASP A 106 1.00 16.26 2.26
N THR A 107 0.50 15.10 1.85
CA THR A 107 0.19 13.96 2.70
C THR A 107 1.31 12.94 2.64
N VAL A 108 1.50 12.18 3.73
CA VAL A 108 2.36 10.98 3.79
C VAL A 108 2.22 10.20 2.48
N PRO A 109 3.32 9.72 1.87
CA PRO A 109 3.26 9.05 0.56
C PRO A 109 2.18 7.97 0.52
N GLU A 110 1.32 7.97 -0.50
CA GLU A 110 0.21 7.01 -0.59
C GLU A 110 0.63 5.61 -1.05
N GLU A 111 1.86 5.51 -1.58
CA GLU A 111 2.42 4.29 -2.16
C GLU A 111 3.90 4.15 -1.82
N ILE A 112 4.35 2.89 -1.81
CA ILE A 112 5.76 2.48 -1.73
C ILE A 112 6.04 1.45 -2.82
N GLU A 113 7.30 1.34 -3.22
CA GLU A 113 7.76 0.34 -4.18
C GLU A 113 8.89 -0.48 -3.56
N ILE A 114 8.68 -1.80 -3.48
CA ILE A 114 9.55 -2.77 -2.82
C ILE A 114 10.25 -3.61 -3.88
N HIS A 115 11.57 -3.66 -3.81
CA HIS A 115 12.41 -4.46 -4.68
C HIS A 115 12.63 -5.87 -4.11
N PRO A 116 12.96 -6.87 -4.95
CA PRO A 116 13.19 -8.25 -4.50
C PRO A 116 14.30 -8.40 -3.45
N ASN A 117 15.27 -7.48 -3.43
CA ASN A 117 16.35 -7.43 -2.44
C ASN A 117 15.90 -6.84 -1.08
N GLY A 118 14.63 -6.50 -0.92
CA GLY A 118 14.06 -5.90 0.29
C GLY A 118 14.28 -4.38 0.41
N GLN A 119 14.97 -3.74 -0.54
CA GLN A 119 15.03 -2.28 -0.59
C GLN A 119 13.67 -1.73 -0.99
N TRP A 120 13.32 -0.56 -0.45
CA TRP A 120 12.08 0.12 -0.79
C TRP A 120 12.34 1.60 -1.03
N HIS A 121 11.47 2.22 -1.81
CA HIS A 121 11.49 3.65 -2.04
C HIS A 121 10.06 4.18 -2.24
N VAL A 122 9.88 5.49 -2.07
CA VAL A 122 8.66 6.16 -2.48
C VAL A 122 8.75 6.42 -3.99
N PRO A 123 7.83 5.88 -4.80
CA PRO A 123 7.86 6.13 -6.24
C PRO A 123 7.50 7.59 -6.54
N PRO A 124 8.02 8.17 -7.64
CA PRO A 124 7.71 9.55 -8.00
C PRO A 124 6.20 9.72 -8.20
N ARG A 125 5.63 10.80 -7.65
CA ARG A 125 4.22 11.17 -7.88
C ARG A 125 3.99 11.23 -9.38
N ARG A 126 3.00 10.47 -9.89
CA ARG A 126 2.54 10.64 -11.27
C ARG A 126 2.00 12.07 -11.39
N GLN A 127 2.80 12.99 -11.93
CA GLN A 127 2.33 14.34 -12.25
C GLN A 127 1.10 14.19 -13.14
N LYS A 128 -0.06 14.62 -12.65
CA LYS A 128 -1.28 14.72 -13.46
C LYS A 128 -0.98 15.72 -14.58
N ARG A 129 -0.47 15.24 -15.73
CA ARG A 129 -0.23 15.98 -17.00
C ARG A 129 -1.52 16.57 -17.63
N GLN A 130 -2.53 16.93 -16.84
CA GLN A 130 -3.84 17.37 -17.33
C GLN A 130 -4.41 18.66 -16.73
N ARG A 131 -3.87 19.21 -15.62
CA ARG A 131 -4.38 20.51 -15.11
C ARG A 131 -3.71 21.75 -15.72
N GLN A 132 -2.49 21.64 -16.27
CA GLN A 132 -1.82 22.78 -16.93
C GLN A 132 -2.34 23.07 -18.35
N ARG A 133 -2.86 22.06 -19.08
CA ARG A 133 -3.41 22.27 -20.44
C ARG A 133 -4.78 22.96 -20.46
N GLN A 134 -5.55 22.91 -19.37
CA GLN A 134 -6.86 23.58 -19.29
C GLN A 134 -6.75 25.07 -18.91
N ARG A 135 -5.73 25.48 -18.15
CA ARG A 135 -5.52 26.90 -17.81
C ARG A 135 -4.89 27.72 -18.94
N GLN A 136 -4.14 27.09 -19.86
CA GLN A 136 -3.56 27.76 -21.02
C GLN A 136 -4.51 27.85 -22.23
N ARG A 137 -5.67 27.18 -22.19
CA ARG A 137 -6.72 27.27 -23.23
C ARG A 137 -7.82 28.29 -22.90
N GLN A 138 -7.74 28.93 -21.74
CA GLN A 138 -8.67 29.98 -21.29
C GLN A 138 -8.01 31.36 -21.20
N ARG A 139 -6.85 31.53 -21.86
CA ARG A 139 -6.25 32.83 -22.16
C ARG A 139 -6.37 33.09 -23.65
#